data_AF-A0A8T2NKE0-F1
#
_entry.id   AF-A0A8T2NKE0-F1
#
_cell.length_a   1.000
_cell.length_b   1.000
_cell.length_c   1.000
_cell.angle_alpha   90.00
_cell.angle_beta   90.00
_cell.angle_gamma   90.00
#
_symmetry.space_group_name_H-M   'P 1'
#
loop_
_entity.id
_entity.type
_entity.pdbx_description
1 polymer ?
#
loop_
_entity_poly.entity_id
_entity_poly.type
_entity_poly.pdbx_seq_one_letter_code
_entity_poly.pdbx_strand_id
1 'polypeptide(L)'
;MYPKGQVFAAERFSYDAFGERIRVRAGGIEHNKTFHVDLLMLFREEVMYEISHRNRTCKKMPLKAPFQAIEIPHDATLQAQVIIGSSSGPGQGLLVNNWMGKLPEKKGDYFLTYTEFGCIPITNLYHTTGNGYFLESFWDIVVGIEDPQEFFPPDFCDTSEPMDDEDTVTDFFEALLSMANQ
;
A
#
# COMPACT_ATOMS: atom_id res chain seq x y z
N MET A 1 -10.15 6.77 -19.45
CA MET A 1 -9.75 5.45 -20.00
C MET A 1 -8.24 5.39 -19.87
N TYR A 2 -7.71 4.57 -18.95
CA TYR A 2 -6.30 4.56 -18.60
C TYR A 2 -5.44 3.96 -19.74
N PRO A 3 -4.26 4.52 -20.05
CA PRO A 3 -3.32 3.95 -21.01
C PRO A 3 -2.92 2.52 -20.65
N LYS A 4 -2.56 1.74 -21.66
CA LYS A 4 -2.02 0.39 -21.46
C LYS A 4 -0.75 0.45 -20.60
N GLY A 5 -0.68 -0.36 -19.55
CA GLY A 5 0.42 -0.37 -18.59
C GLY A 5 0.25 0.59 -17.40
N GLN A 6 -0.88 1.29 -17.29
CA GLN A 6 -1.25 2.05 -16.10
C GLN A 6 -2.40 1.37 -15.38
N VAL A 7 -2.23 1.13 -14.08
CA VAL A 7 -3.25 0.60 -13.19
C VAL A 7 -3.73 1.74 -12.28
N PHE A 8 -5.03 1.84 -12.11
CA PHE A 8 -5.64 2.68 -11.09
C PHE A 8 -6.52 1.80 -10.20
N ALA A 9 -6.24 1.84 -8.90
CA ALA A 9 -6.97 1.13 -7.87
C ALA A 9 -7.48 2.12 -6.83
N ALA A 10 -8.70 1.88 -6.34
CA ALA A 10 -9.20 2.47 -5.12
C ALA A 10 -9.16 1.42 -4.03
N GLU A 11 -8.60 1.77 -2.88
CA GLU A 11 -8.24 0.81 -1.84
C GLU A 11 -8.82 1.21 -0.50
N ARG A 12 -9.28 0.21 0.25
CA ARG A 12 -9.48 0.31 1.70
C ARG A 12 -8.38 -0.49 2.35
N PHE A 13 -7.56 0.15 3.17
CA PHE A 13 -6.45 -0.51 3.84
C PHE A 13 -6.56 -0.44 5.36
N SER A 14 -6.02 -1.46 6.03
CA SER A 14 -5.75 -1.50 7.45
C SER A 14 -4.25 -1.70 7.62
N TYR A 15 -3.59 -0.82 8.38
CA TYR A 15 -2.13 -0.79 8.50
C TYR A 15 -1.71 -0.82 9.97
N ASP A 16 -0.83 -1.76 10.32
CA ASP A 16 -0.28 -1.90 11.66
C ASP A 16 1.24 -2.12 11.59
N ALA A 17 1.99 -1.04 11.83
CA ALA A 17 3.44 -1.07 11.89
C ALA A 17 3.99 -1.87 13.09
N PHE A 18 3.27 -1.92 14.21
CA PHE A 18 3.74 -2.64 15.41
C PHE A 18 3.59 -4.14 15.25
N GLY A 19 2.56 -4.59 14.55
CA GLY A 19 2.34 -5.99 14.17
C GLY A 19 3.03 -6.38 12.86
N GLU A 20 3.55 -5.42 12.09
CA GLU A 20 4.05 -5.59 10.72
C GLU A 20 3.05 -6.36 9.85
N ARG A 21 1.84 -5.80 9.76
CA ARG A 21 0.72 -6.42 9.04
C ARG A 21 -0.12 -5.39 8.32
N ILE A 22 -0.54 -5.76 7.12
CA ILE A 22 -1.27 -4.88 6.21
C ILE A 22 -2.40 -5.69 5.59
N ARG A 23 -3.60 -5.14 5.59
CA ARG A 23 -4.70 -5.65 4.77
C ARG A 23 -5.11 -4.61 3.75
N VAL A 24 -5.21 -5.01 2.49
CA VAL A 24 -5.62 -4.13 1.39
C VAL A 24 -6.81 -4.78 0.67
N ARG A 25 -7.92 -4.05 0.60
CA ARG A 25 -9.06 -4.41 -0.24
C ARG A 25 -9.14 -3.40 -1.37
N ALA A 26 -8.79 -3.82 -2.56
CA ALA A 26 -8.69 -2.95 -3.72
C ALA A 26 -9.70 -3.32 -4.80
N GLY A 27 -10.22 -2.29 -5.47
CA GLY A 27 -11.00 -2.42 -6.70
C GLY A 27 -10.46 -1.45 -7.73
N GLY A 28 -10.23 -1.92 -8.95
CA GLY A 28 -9.58 -1.11 -9.97
C GLY A 28 -9.98 -1.47 -11.39
N ILE A 29 -9.39 -0.75 -12.33
CA ILE A 29 -9.54 -1.00 -13.76
C ILE A 29 -8.16 -1.11 -14.39
N GLU A 30 -7.92 -2.21 -15.08
CA GLU A 30 -6.75 -2.41 -15.91
C GLU A 30 -7.18 -2.79 -17.33
N HIS A 31 -6.80 -1.99 -18.33
CA HIS A 31 -7.06 -2.26 -19.75
C HIS A 31 -8.51 -2.71 -20.07
N ASN A 32 -9.49 -2.08 -19.40
CA ASN A 32 -10.94 -2.35 -19.45
C ASN A 32 -11.44 -3.61 -18.71
N LYS A 33 -10.60 -4.31 -17.97
CA LYS A 33 -11.02 -5.31 -16.99
C LYS A 33 -11.13 -4.67 -15.62
N THR A 34 -12.21 -4.97 -14.91
CA THR A 34 -12.32 -4.65 -13.49
C THR A 34 -11.70 -5.79 -12.70
N PHE A 35 -10.96 -5.45 -11.65
CA PHE A 35 -10.46 -6.42 -10.69
C PHE A 35 -10.90 -6.03 -9.28
N HIS A 36 -11.01 -7.04 -8.43
CA HIS A 36 -11.25 -6.89 -7.01
C HIS A 36 -10.35 -7.87 -6.28
N VAL A 37 -9.67 -7.40 -5.25
CA VAL A 37 -8.70 -8.19 -4.51
C VAL A 37 -8.76 -7.84 -3.02
N ASP A 38 -8.59 -8.85 -2.17
CA ASP A 38 -8.44 -8.72 -0.72
C ASP A 38 -7.14 -9.44 -0.33
N LEU A 39 -6.13 -8.63 0.00
CA LEU A 39 -4.79 -9.09 0.34
C LEU A 39 -4.56 -8.90 1.84
N LEU A 40 -4.21 -9.98 2.53
CA LEU A 40 -3.77 -9.93 3.92
C LEU A 40 -2.29 -10.34 3.98
N MET A 41 -1.43 -9.37 4.29
CA MET A 41 0.02 -9.54 4.41
C MET A 41 0.40 -9.54 5.89
N LEU A 42 1.01 -10.65 6.32
CA LEU A 42 1.45 -10.90 7.69
C LEU A 42 2.96 -11.13 7.65
N PHE A 43 3.74 -10.05 7.82
CA PHE A 43 5.18 -10.07 7.56
C PHE A 43 5.94 -10.88 8.62
N ARG A 44 5.51 -10.85 9.88
CA ARG A 44 6.13 -11.65 10.95
C ARG A 44 5.92 -13.14 10.79
N GLU A 45 4.77 -13.51 10.22
CA GLU A 45 4.42 -14.88 9.90
C GLU A 45 4.93 -15.32 8.52
N GLU A 46 5.61 -14.43 7.77
CA GLU A 46 6.11 -14.66 6.41
C GLU A 46 5.03 -15.23 5.46
N VAL A 47 3.79 -14.74 5.59
CA VAL A 47 2.66 -15.23 4.80
C VAL A 47 1.80 -14.10 4.22
N MET A 48 1.35 -14.31 3.00
CA MET A 48 0.36 -13.48 2.33
C MET A 48 -0.85 -14.33 1.93
N TYR A 49 -2.05 -13.80 2.14
CA TYR A 49 -3.29 -14.39 1.68
C TYR A 49 -3.93 -13.51 0.61
N GLU A 50 -4.29 -14.11 -0.52
CA GLU A 50 -5.22 -13.54 -1.47
C GLU A 50 -6.59 -14.19 -1.27
N ILE A 51 -7.58 -13.40 -0.86
CA ILE A 51 -8.86 -13.87 -0.35
C ILE A 51 -9.96 -13.60 -1.38
N SER A 52 -10.64 -14.66 -1.83
CA SER A 52 -11.83 -14.55 -2.67
C SER A 52 -13.09 -14.79 -1.84
N HIS A 53 -13.73 -13.72 -1.38
CA HIS A 53 -15.00 -13.80 -0.63
C HIS A 53 -16.13 -14.42 -1.44
N ARG A 54 -16.15 -14.17 -2.76
CA ARG A 54 -17.18 -14.71 -3.66
C ARG A 54 -17.09 -16.23 -3.79
N ASN A 55 -15.87 -16.74 -3.94
CA ASN A 55 -15.64 -18.16 -4.12
C ASN A 55 -15.42 -18.90 -2.79
N ARG A 56 -15.25 -18.15 -1.69
CA ARG A 56 -14.87 -18.67 -0.37
C ARG A 56 -13.58 -19.49 -0.43
N THR A 57 -12.60 -18.99 -1.18
CA THR A 57 -11.28 -19.60 -1.35
C THR A 57 -10.19 -18.62 -0.95
N CYS A 58 -9.05 -19.14 -0.51
CA CYS A 58 -7.86 -18.34 -0.22
C CYS A 58 -6.64 -18.97 -0.88
N LYS A 59 -5.84 -18.15 -1.56
CA LYS A 59 -4.50 -18.52 -2.00
C LYS A 59 -3.50 -18.06 -0.95
N LYS A 60 -2.71 -18.99 -0.42
CA LYS A 60 -1.70 -18.72 0.62
C LYS A 60 -0.31 -18.75 -0.02
N MET A 61 0.44 -17.67 0.12
CA MET A 61 1.72 -17.48 -0.57
C MET A 61 2.83 -17.16 0.45
N PRO A 62 4.07 -17.63 0.23
CA PRO A 62 5.21 -17.21 1.04
C PRO A 62 5.49 -15.72 0.86
N LEU A 63 5.62 -14.97 1.96
CA LEU A 63 5.96 -13.54 1.97
C LEU A 63 7.38 -13.36 2.51
N LYS A 64 8.33 -13.17 1.60
CA LYS A 64 9.75 -12.94 1.90
C LYS A 64 10.15 -11.47 1.77
N ALA A 65 9.25 -10.62 1.28
CA ALA A 65 9.47 -9.19 1.17
C ALA A 65 9.66 -8.55 2.56
N PRO A 66 10.61 -7.61 2.73
CA PRO A 66 10.73 -6.86 3.98
C PRO A 66 9.52 -5.94 4.17
N PHE A 67 9.09 -5.78 5.42
CA PHE A 67 8.08 -4.79 5.77
C PHE A 67 8.61 -3.38 5.47
N GLN A 68 7.83 -2.58 4.75
CA GLN A 68 8.13 -1.17 4.52
C GLN A 68 7.13 -0.31 5.29
N ALA A 69 7.64 0.51 6.19
CA ALA A 69 6.80 1.38 6.99
C ALA A 69 6.31 2.57 6.17
N ILE A 70 5.05 2.98 6.38
CA ILE A 70 4.50 4.22 5.82
C ILE A 70 4.97 5.35 6.76
N GLU A 71 6.21 5.77 6.55
CA GLU A 71 6.86 6.80 7.36
C GLU A 71 7.80 7.68 6.52
N ILE A 72 8.27 8.76 7.12
CA ILE A 72 9.33 9.59 6.55
C ILE A 72 10.67 8.99 7.00
N PRO A 73 11.52 8.50 6.09
CA PRO A 73 12.83 7.97 6.47
C PRO A 73 13.69 9.02 7.18
N HIS A 74 14.50 8.60 8.15
CA HIS A 74 15.33 9.52 8.94
C HIS A 74 16.36 10.31 8.12
N ASP A 75 16.77 9.78 6.96
CA ASP A 75 17.70 10.43 6.03
C ASP A 75 17.00 11.25 4.94
N ALA A 76 15.67 11.39 5.00
CA ALA A 76 14.90 12.18 4.06
C ALA A 76 15.24 13.67 4.17
N THR A 77 15.30 14.34 3.01
CA THR A 77 15.56 15.78 2.93
C THR A 77 14.24 16.54 2.78
N LEU A 78 13.97 17.46 3.69
CA LEU A 78 12.85 18.40 3.57
C LEU A 78 13.07 19.32 2.36
N GLN A 79 12.13 19.32 1.42
CA GLN A 79 12.17 20.15 0.23
C GLN A 79 11.42 21.46 0.42
N ALA A 80 10.17 21.36 0.87
CA ALA A 80 9.29 22.52 1.02
C ALA A 80 8.16 22.23 1.99
N GLN A 81 7.77 23.27 2.72
CA GLN A 81 6.49 23.32 3.43
C GLN A 81 5.50 24.16 2.61
N VAL A 82 4.32 23.61 2.32
CA VAL A 82 3.33 24.23 1.44
C VAL A 82 1.92 24.04 2.00
N ILE A 83 0.96 24.81 1.47
CA ILE A 83 -0.47 24.65 1.78
C ILE A 83 -1.14 23.98 0.58
N ILE A 84 -1.72 22.79 0.79
CA ILE A 84 -2.63 22.18 -0.16
C ILE A 84 -4.01 22.82 0.01
N GLY A 85 -4.67 23.21 -1.08
CA GLY A 85 -5.95 23.92 -1.05
C GLY A 85 -5.76 25.44 -1.14
N SER A 86 -6.35 26.20 -0.22
CA SER A 86 -6.30 27.67 -0.24
C SER A 86 -5.95 28.26 1.12
N SER A 87 -5.14 29.32 1.11
CA SER A 87 -4.86 30.17 2.29
C SER A 87 -5.86 31.33 2.45
N SER A 88 -6.89 31.39 1.60
CA SER A 88 -7.84 32.52 1.56
C SER A 88 -8.84 32.53 2.72
N GLY A 89 -9.02 31.42 3.43
CA GLY A 89 -9.96 31.35 4.55
C GLY A 89 -9.69 30.19 5.51
N PRO A 90 -10.21 30.24 6.76
CA PRO A 90 -10.05 29.17 7.74
C PRO A 90 -10.60 27.83 7.24
N GLY A 91 -9.82 26.76 7.42
CA GLY A 91 -10.22 25.39 7.05
C GLY A 91 -10.17 25.08 5.55
N GLN A 92 -9.72 26.01 4.70
CA GLN A 92 -9.61 25.79 3.24
C GLN A 92 -8.26 25.21 2.81
N GLY A 93 -7.30 25.13 3.73
CA GLY A 93 -5.94 24.70 3.43
C GLY A 93 -5.42 23.70 4.46
N LEU A 94 -4.56 22.80 3.99
CA LEU A 94 -3.83 21.83 4.80
C LEU A 94 -2.34 22.11 4.70
N LEU A 95 -1.69 22.39 5.83
CA LEU A 95 -0.25 22.60 5.89
C LEU A 95 0.48 21.26 5.83
N VAL A 96 1.37 21.10 4.86
CA VAL A 96 2.09 19.85 4.59
C VAL A 96 3.58 20.10 4.36
N ASN A 97 4.37 19.07 4.65
CA ASN A 97 5.79 19.01 4.33
C ASN A 97 6.03 18.01 3.20
N ASN A 98 6.89 18.41 2.27
CA ASN A 98 7.35 17.59 1.16
C ASN A 98 8.78 17.13 1.44
N TRP A 99 9.00 15.83 1.41
CA TRP A 99 10.27 15.18 1.65
C TRP A 99 10.73 14.44 0.40
N MET A 100 12.04 14.36 0.20
CA MET A 100 12.63 13.60 -0.89
C MET A 100 13.82 12.80 -0.38
N GLY A 101 14.05 11.65 -0.99
CA GLY A 101 15.23 10.85 -0.72
C GLY A 101 15.44 9.77 -1.76
N LYS A 102 16.33 8.84 -1.44
CA LYS A 102 16.71 7.74 -2.33
C LYS A 102 16.19 6.42 -1.79
N LEU A 103 15.90 5.49 -2.71
CA LEU A 103 15.70 4.08 -2.44
C LEU A 103 16.92 3.32 -2.98
N PRO A 104 18.01 3.18 -2.21
CA PRO A 104 19.26 2.60 -2.71
C PRO A 104 19.06 1.16 -3.22
N GLU A 105 18.30 0.36 -2.48
CA GLU A 105 18.02 -1.05 -2.81
C GLU A 105 17.27 -1.21 -4.13
N LYS A 106 16.41 -0.24 -4.49
CA LYS A 106 15.59 -0.25 -5.71
C LYS A 106 16.13 0.66 -6.81
N LYS A 107 17.33 1.23 -6.62
CA LYS A 107 17.94 2.23 -7.51
C LYS A 107 16.93 3.31 -7.91
N GLY A 108 16.25 3.84 -6.91
CA GLY A 108 15.10 4.72 -7.08
C GLY A 108 15.16 5.95 -6.20
N ASP A 109 14.08 6.70 -6.25
CA ASP A 109 13.84 7.91 -5.48
C ASP A 109 12.39 7.97 -5.01
N TYR A 110 12.17 8.68 -3.91
CA TYR A 110 10.86 8.89 -3.35
C TYR A 110 10.58 10.38 -3.12
N PHE A 111 9.32 10.74 -3.21
CA PHE A 111 8.77 12.04 -2.88
C PHE A 111 7.55 11.82 -1.99
N LEU A 112 7.61 12.32 -0.76
CA LEU A 112 6.61 12.05 0.27
C LEU A 112 5.96 13.38 0.70
N THR A 113 4.65 13.39 0.82
CA THR A 113 3.88 14.54 1.32
C THR A 113 3.11 14.12 2.56
N TYR A 114 3.42 14.75 3.68
CA TYR A 114 2.84 14.43 4.99
C TYR A 114 2.31 15.71 5.64
N THR A 115 1.27 15.60 6.46
CA THR A 115 0.78 16.74 7.24
C THR A 115 1.86 17.26 8.19
N GLU A 116 1.99 18.59 8.30
CA GLU A 116 2.88 19.20 9.31
C GLU A 116 2.48 18.74 10.72
N PHE A 117 1.18 18.71 10.98
CA PHE A 117 0.63 18.31 12.27
C PHE A 117 0.12 16.89 12.20
N GLY A 118 0.63 16.03 13.10
CA GLY A 118 0.22 14.64 13.22
C GLY A 118 0.96 13.65 12.29
N CYS A 119 1.82 14.14 11.38
CA CYS A 119 2.60 13.31 10.45
C CYS A 119 1.76 12.25 9.72
N ILE A 120 0.60 12.65 9.21
CA ILE A 120 -0.31 11.78 8.47
C ILE A 120 0.09 11.79 6.99
N PRO A 121 0.26 10.63 6.34
CA PRO A 121 0.60 10.57 4.91
C PRO A 121 -0.54 11.16 4.07
N ILE A 122 -0.19 11.96 3.07
CA ILE A 122 -1.12 12.50 2.07
C ILE A 122 -0.83 11.87 0.72
N THR A 123 0.45 11.81 0.34
CA THR A 123 0.86 11.23 -0.93
C THR A 123 2.26 10.66 -0.83
N ASN A 124 2.46 9.44 -1.33
CA ASN A 124 3.77 8.87 -1.55
C ASN A 124 3.96 8.65 -3.04
N LEU A 125 5.05 9.15 -3.60
CA LEU A 125 5.46 8.89 -4.97
C LEU A 125 6.80 8.18 -4.93
N TYR A 126 6.83 6.95 -5.40
CA TYR A 126 8.04 6.17 -5.57
C TYR A 126 8.36 6.05 -7.05
N HIS A 127 9.64 6.17 -7.39
CA HIS A 127 10.15 5.91 -8.71
C HIS A 127 11.26 4.88 -8.59
N THR A 128 11.10 3.71 -9.20
CA THR A 128 12.09 2.64 -9.16
C THR A 128 12.49 2.22 -10.56
N THR A 129 13.75 1.81 -10.71
CA THR A 129 14.26 1.32 -11.99
C THR A 129 13.67 -0.08 -12.25
N GLY A 130 12.64 -0.15 -13.11
CA GLY A 130 11.97 -1.40 -13.48
C GLY A 130 10.45 -1.30 -13.40
N ASN A 131 9.91 -0.74 -12.31
CA ASN A 131 8.47 -0.69 -12.05
C ASN A 131 7.86 0.70 -12.37
N GLY A 132 8.69 1.69 -12.71
CA GLY A 132 8.22 3.03 -13.10
C GLY A 132 7.80 3.86 -11.89
N TYR A 133 6.71 4.62 -12.04
CA TYR A 133 6.15 5.46 -10.97
C TYR A 133 5.01 4.75 -10.26
N PHE A 134 5.10 4.69 -8.94
CA PHE A 134 4.05 4.21 -8.05
C PHE A 134 3.58 5.38 -7.17
N LEU A 135 2.32 5.76 -7.30
CA LEU A 135 1.71 6.90 -6.61
C LEU A 135 0.61 6.39 -5.69
N GLU A 136 0.82 6.56 -4.40
CA GLU A 136 -0.19 6.32 -3.37
C GLU A 136 -0.76 7.68 -2.95
N SER A 137 -2.08 7.82 -2.98
CA SER A 137 -2.77 8.97 -2.40
C SER A 137 -3.63 8.47 -1.25
N PHE A 138 -3.54 9.14 -0.10
CA PHE A 138 -4.24 8.72 1.11
C PHE A 138 -5.35 9.71 1.45
N TRP A 139 -6.51 9.20 1.82
CA TRP A 139 -7.66 9.99 2.25
C TRP A 139 -8.44 9.22 3.32
N ASP A 140 -9.26 9.95 4.08
CA ASP A 140 -10.11 9.40 5.15
C ASP A 140 -9.35 8.53 6.18
N ILE A 141 -8.08 8.88 6.47
CA ILE A 141 -7.29 8.18 7.48
C ILE A 141 -7.89 8.40 8.87
N VAL A 142 -8.13 7.30 9.58
CA VAL A 142 -8.43 7.27 11.01
C VAL A 142 -7.27 6.61 11.72
N VAL A 143 -6.67 7.31 12.70
CA VAL A 143 -5.55 6.78 13.47
C VAL A 143 -6.05 5.74 14.46
N GLY A 144 -5.46 4.55 14.41
CA GLY A 144 -5.83 3.39 15.23
C GLY A 144 -6.46 2.29 14.39
N ILE A 145 -6.73 1.15 15.04
CA ILE A 145 -7.40 0.00 14.43
C ILE A 145 -8.78 -0.09 15.06
N GLU A 146 -9.82 0.23 14.28
CA GLU A 146 -11.21 0.17 14.75
C GLU A 146 -11.67 -1.28 14.98
N ASP A 147 -11.31 -2.18 14.05
CA ASP A 147 -11.62 -3.61 14.13
C ASP A 147 -10.35 -4.46 14.01
N PRO A 148 -9.85 -5.05 15.12
CA PRO A 148 -8.71 -5.94 15.09
C PRO A 148 -8.92 -7.22 14.26
N GLN A 149 -10.18 -7.61 13.99
CA GLN A 149 -10.49 -8.79 13.16
C GLN A 149 -10.05 -8.61 11.69
N GLU A 150 -9.77 -7.37 11.28
CA GLU A 150 -9.24 -7.08 9.95
C GLU A 150 -7.95 -7.85 9.64
N PHE A 151 -7.15 -8.22 10.65
CA PHE A 151 -5.88 -8.92 10.44
C PHE A 151 -5.95 -10.44 10.61
N PHE A 152 -7.13 -11.02 10.76
CA PHE A 152 -7.31 -12.46 10.83
C PHE A 152 -7.91 -12.97 9.51
N PRO A 153 -7.34 -14.04 8.91
CA PRO A 153 -7.93 -14.63 7.73
C PRO A 153 -9.30 -15.23 8.08
N PRO A 154 -10.29 -15.21 7.16
CA PRO A 154 -11.56 -15.89 7.35
C PRO A 154 -11.39 -17.40 7.56
N ASP A 155 -12.33 -18.04 8.28
CA ASP A 155 -12.28 -19.48 8.60
C ASP A 155 -12.13 -20.40 7.37
N PHE A 156 -12.62 -19.98 6.19
CA PHE A 156 -12.46 -20.78 4.96
C PHE A 156 -11.02 -20.77 4.39
N CYS A 157 -10.14 -19.93 4.93
CA CYS A 157 -8.71 -19.98 4.62
C CYS A 157 -7.99 -21.12 5.34
N ASP A 158 -8.57 -21.74 6.38
CA ASP A 158 -7.94 -22.89 7.07
C ASP A 158 -7.81 -24.10 6.14
N THR A 159 -8.65 -24.17 5.11
CA THR A 159 -8.60 -25.19 4.05
C THR A 159 -7.76 -24.77 2.85
N SER A 160 -6.96 -23.69 2.95
CA SER A 160 -6.16 -23.21 1.83
C SER A 160 -5.21 -24.29 1.31
N GLU A 161 -5.05 -24.35 0.00
CA GLU A 161 -4.04 -25.19 -0.64
C GLU A 161 -2.63 -24.92 -0.04
N PRO A 162 -1.76 -25.93 0.00
CA PRO A 162 -0.40 -25.75 0.50
C PRO A 162 0.32 -24.64 -0.27
N MET A 163 1.18 -23.89 0.44
CA MET A 163 1.96 -22.79 -0.14
C MET A 163 2.77 -23.32 -1.32
N ASP A 164 2.59 -22.72 -2.49
CA ASP A 164 3.45 -22.97 -3.64
C ASP A 164 4.66 -22.05 -3.57
N ASP A 165 5.86 -22.63 -3.55
CA ASP A 165 7.11 -21.87 -3.51
C ASP A 165 7.31 -21.06 -4.80
N GLU A 166 6.69 -21.45 -5.92
CA GLU A 166 6.72 -20.67 -7.17
C GLU A 166 6.02 -19.31 -7.03
N ASP A 167 5.10 -19.16 -6.08
CA ASP A 167 4.35 -17.92 -5.81
C ASP A 167 4.99 -17.04 -4.72
N THR A 168 6.27 -17.24 -4.41
CA THR A 168 6.96 -16.48 -3.37
C THR A 168 7.02 -14.98 -3.70
N VAL A 169 6.45 -14.16 -2.82
CA VAL A 169 6.47 -12.70 -2.94
C VAL A 169 7.72 -12.13 -2.26
N THR A 170 8.62 -11.54 -3.05
CA THR A 170 9.94 -11.06 -2.57
C THR A 170 10.09 -9.53 -2.59
N ASP A 171 9.21 -8.82 -3.28
CA ASP A 171 9.22 -7.37 -3.38
C ASP A 171 7.94 -6.77 -2.78
N PHE A 172 8.09 -5.71 -1.97
CA PHE A 172 6.97 -5.06 -1.29
C PHE A 172 6.00 -4.38 -2.27
N PHE A 173 6.53 -3.73 -3.32
CA PHE A 173 5.69 -3.11 -4.32
C PHE A 173 5.01 -4.18 -5.17
N GLU A 174 5.65 -5.31 -5.47
CA GLU A 174 4.97 -6.46 -6.09
C GLU A 174 3.90 -7.06 -5.18
N ALA A 175 4.12 -7.14 -3.87
CA ALA A 175 3.10 -7.58 -2.90
C ALA A 175 1.86 -6.70 -3.00
N LEU A 176 2.06 -5.37 -3.03
CA LEU A 176 1.00 -4.39 -3.22
C LEU A 176 0.44 -4.39 -4.66
N LEU A 177 1.23 -4.65 -5.69
CA LEU A 177 0.86 -4.55 -7.11
C LEU A 177 0.42 -5.88 -7.75
N SER A 178 0.46 -7.00 -7.02
CA SER A 178 -0.05 -8.31 -7.46
C SER A 178 -1.52 -8.26 -7.98
N MET A 179 -2.17 -7.13 -7.74
CA MET A 179 -3.44 -6.62 -8.25
C MET A 179 -3.58 -6.45 -9.78
N ALA A 180 -2.54 -6.66 -10.60
CA ALA A 180 -2.55 -6.28 -12.03
C ALA A 180 -2.15 -7.38 -13.05
N ASN A 181 -2.13 -8.66 -12.66
CA ASN A 181 -1.69 -9.74 -13.58
C ASN A 181 -2.64 -10.95 -13.67
N GLN A 182 -3.91 -10.81 -13.27
CA GLN A 182 -4.96 -11.84 -13.46
C GLN A 182 -6.01 -11.43 -14.52
#